data_AF-A0A961MRU9-F1
#
_entry.id   AF-A0A961MRU9-F1
#
_cell.length_a   1.000
_cell.length_b   1.000
_cell.length_c   1.000
_cell.angle_alpha   90.00
_cell.angle_beta   90.00
_cell.angle_gamma   90.00
#
_symmetry.space_group_name_H-M   'P 1'
#
loop_
_entity.id
_entity.type
_entity.pdbx_description
1 polymer ?
#
loop_
_entity_poly.entity_id
_entity_poly.type
_entity_poly.pdbx_seq_one_letter_code
_entity_poly.pdbx_strand_id
1 'polypeptide(L)'
;QRAEAYCSLTNNSNRGIKANAGGDATPVGGPNPREANEYGQIVRWRPEGEDHGATAFTWDLYVMAGNPAVHSDAYAGSPNINQGNMFNSPDGMAFDTTGLLWIQTDGDDSNEGDFAGQGNNQMLIGNADTGEIARFLTAPNGAEVTGLCWSADRRVAFVGIQHPGGSWPDGEGKPRSSVIAVWREDGATIG
;
A
#
# COMPACT_ATOMS: atom_id res chain seq x y z
N GLN A 1 -4.93 -7.47 20.96
CA GLN A 1 -3.97 -6.72 20.14
C GLN A 1 -2.71 -7.56 20.07
N ARG A 2 -2.07 -7.67 18.90
CA ARG A 2 -0.79 -8.35 18.74
C ARG A 2 0.33 -7.32 18.76
N ALA A 3 1.46 -7.66 19.36
CA ALA A 3 2.68 -6.86 19.24
C ALA A 3 3.27 -7.11 17.84
N GLU A 4 2.82 -6.33 16.86
CA GLU A 4 3.27 -6.41 15.47
C GLU A 4 3.47 -5.00 14.93
N ALA A 5 4.40 -4.85 13.99
CA ALA A 5 4.56 -3.62 13.22
C ALA A 5 4.72 -3.95 11.73
N TYR A 6 4.27 -3.02 10.90
CA TYR A 6 4.18 -3.16 9.46
C TYR A 6 4.87 -1.94 8.82
N CYS A 7 5.63 -2.17 7.76
CA CYS A 7 6.30 -1.11 7.02
C CYS A 7 6.19 -1.37 5.52
N SER A 8 5.73 -0.35 4.81
CA SER A 8 5.77 -0.27 3.36
C SER A 8 7.20 -0.03 2.91
N LEU A 9 7.68 -0.89 2.02
CA LEU A 9 8.89 -0.68 1.25
C LEU A 9 8.43 -0.42 -0.19
N THR A 10 8.10 0.85 -0.47
CA THR A 10 7.30 1.27 -1.64
C THR A 10 7.88 0.77 -2.97
N ASN A 11 9.16 0.96 -3.22
CA ASN A 11 9.89 0.37 -4.34
C ASN A 11 11.39 0.63 -4.16
N ASN A 12 12.21 0.00 -5.00
CA ASN A 12 13.62 0.35 -5.18
C ASN A 12 14.11 -0.17 -6.55
N SER A 13 13.98 0.66 -7.57
CA SER A 13 14.47 0.40 -8.93
C SER A 13 16.00 0.26 -9.03
N ASN A 14 16.74 0.59 -7.96
CA ASN A 14 18.19 0.48 -7.90
C ASN A 14 18.67 -0.75 -7.12
N ARG A 15 17.76 -1.52 -6.51
CA ARG A 15 18.08 -2.74 -5.75
C ARG A 15 18.87 -3.70 -6.64
N GLY A 16 20.03 -4.15 -6.19
CA GLY A 16 20.93 -5.05 -6.92
C GLY A 16 21.78 -4.37 -8.01
N ILE A 17 21.41 -3.16 -8.44
CA ILE A 17 22.03 -2.48 -9.58
C ILE A 17 23.12 -1.49 -9.14
N LYS A 18 22.80 -0.61 -8.17
CA LYS A 18 23.76 0.40 -7.70
C LYS A 18 23.57 0.75 -6.23
N ALA A 19 24.59 1.37 -5.66
CA ALA A 19 24.55 1.85 -4.29
C ALA A 19 23.41 2.88 -4.06
N ASN A 20 22.95 2.98 -2.80
CA ASN A 20 22.01 4.03 -2.39
C ASN A 20 22.69 5.42 -2.42
N ALA A 21 21.94 6.48 -2.13
CA ALA A 21 22.49 7.85 -2.09
C ALA A 21 23.63 8.04 -1.07
N GLY A 22 23.68 7.20 -0.03
CA GLY A 22 24.76 7.17 0.96
C GLY A 22 26.01 6.39 0.52
N GLY A 23 25.97 5.72 -0.64
CA GLY A 23 27.07 4.90 -1.14
C GLY A 23 27.07 3.45 -0.67
N ASP A 24 26.07 3.02 0.12
CA ASP A 24 25.97 1.64 0.56
C ASP A 24 25.47 0.73 -0.57
N ALA A 25 26.07 -0.46 -0.69
CA ALA A 25 25.58 -1.48 -1.60
C ALA A 25 24.12 -1.86 -1.28
N THR A 26 23.33 -2.13 -2.31
CA THR A 26 21.93 -2.52 -2.18
C THR A 26 21.72 -3.96 -2.66
N PRO A 27 22.33 -4.99 -2.05
CA PRO A 27 22.17 -6.36 -2.54
C PRO A 27 20.71 -6.82 -2.44
N VAL A 28 20.35 -7.79 -3.29
CA VAL A 28 19.11 -8.55 -3.16
C VAL A 28 19.24 -9.50 -1.98
N GLY A 29 18.19 -9.59 -1.15
CA GLY A 29 18.15 -10.50 -0.01
C GLY A 29 17.25 -10.04 1.14
N GLY A 30 16.95 -10.98 2.04
CA GLY A 30 16.12 -10.72 3.22
C GLY A 30 14.77 -10.08 2.85
N PRO A 31 14.38 -8.94 3.47
CA PRO A 31 13.10 -8.28 3.18
C PRO A 31 13.08 -7.55 1.83
N ASN A 32 14.16 -7.65 1.03
CA ASN A 32 14.29 -7.04 -0.30
C ASN A 32 14.61 -8.11 -1.36
N PRO A 33 13.67 -8.98 -1.71
CA PRO A 33 13.95 -10.21 -2.45
C PRO A 33 14.05 -10.04 -3.98
N ARG A 34 13.79 -8.85 -4.53
CA ARG A 34 13.77 -8.60 -5.98
C ARG A 34 14.78 -7.53 -6.37
N GLU A 35 15.56 -7.79 -7.43
CA GLU A 35 16.37 -6.78 -8.13
C GLU A 35 15.44 -5.76 -8.81
N ALA A 36 15.87 -4.51 -9.03
CA ALA A 36 15.12 -3.50 -9.80
C ALA A 36 13.61 -3.45 -9.44
N ASN A 37 13.28 -3.45 -8.14
CA ASN A 37 11.93 -3.70 -7.68
C ASN A 37 11.04 -2.47 -7.88
N GLU A 38 10.12 -2.52 -8.84
CA GLU A 38 9.20 -1.42 -9.16
C GLU A 38 7.85 -1.51 -8.43
N TYR A 39 7.53 -2.66 -7.80
CA TYR A 39 6.21 -2.88 -7.20
C TYR A 39 6.15 -2.67 -5.68
N GLY A 40 7.23 -2.99 -4.97
CA GLY A 40 7.26 -2.90 -3.50
C GLY A 40 6.69 -4.10 -2.74
N GLN A 41 6.74 -3.98 -1.42
CA GLN A 41 6.30 -5.01 -0.48
C GLN A 41 5.96 -4.38 0.88
N ILE A 42 5.21 -5.12 1.71
CA ILE A 42 4.97 -4.75 3.11
C ILE A 42 5.69 -5.78 3.98
N VAL A 43 6.68 -5.32 4.74
CA VAL A 43 7.35 -6.14 5.75
C VAL A 43 6.59 -6.05 7.07
N ARG A 44 6.48 -7.18 7.76
CA ARG A 44 5.89 -7.31 9.09
C ARG A 44 6.91 -7.88 10.06
N TRP A 45 6.97 -7.37 11.29
CA TRP A 45 7.80 -7.95 12.34
C TRP A 45 7.09 -8.05 13.69
N ARG A 46 7.55 -9.04 14.47
CA ARG A 46 7.08 -9.39 15.82
C ARG A 46 8.26 -9.34 16.78
N PRO A 47 8.27 -8.46 17.78
CA PRO A 47 9.31 -8.44 18.79
C PRO A 47 9.25 -9.70 19.67
N GLU A 48 10.41 -10.13 20.17
CA GLU A 48 10.51 -11.26 21.08
C GLU A 48 9.68 -11.02 22.35
N GLY A 49 8.97 -12.06 22.82
CA GLY A 49 8.14 -11.97 24.03
C GLY A 49 6.95 -11.01 23.93
N GLU A 50 6.58 -10.58 22.72
CA GLU A 50 5.54 -9.56 22.49
C GLU A 50 5.83 -8.21 23.18
N ASP A 51 7.12 -7.93 23.44
CA ASP A 51 7.57 -6.71 24.12
C ASP A 51 8.20 -5.73 23.12
N HIS A 52 7.57 -4.56 22.92
CA HIS A 52 8.12 -3.52 22.05
C HIS A 52 9.45 -2.93 22.55
N GLY A 53 9.86 -3.22 23.79
CA GLY A 53 11.20 -2.93 24.33
C GLY A 53 12.27 -3.95 23.96
N ALA A 54 11.90 -5.09 23.35
CA ALA A 54 12.84 -6.13 22.94
C ALA A 54 13.76 -5.67 21.81
N THR A 55 14.99 -6.16 21.80
CA THR A 55 16.01 -5.85 20.78
C THR A 55 16.04 -6.84 19.63
N ALA A 56 15.31 -7.95 19.74
CA ALA A 56 15.20 -8.99 18.73
C ALA A 56 13.75 -9.11 18.23
N PHE A 57 13.61 -9.52 16.97
CA PHE A 57 12.31 -9.74 16.34
C PHE A 57 12.41 -10.83 15.28
N THR A 58 11.27 -11.43 14.97
CA THR A 58 11.08 -12.21 13.74
C THR A 58 10.36 -11.34 12.72
N TRP A 59 10.56 -11.61 11.43
CA TRP A 59 9.89 -10.87 10.36
C TRP A 59 9.43 -11.78 9.23
N ASP A 60 8.41 -11.33 8.50
CA ASP A 60 7.92 -11.92 7.26
C ASP A 60 7.51 -10.82 6.27
N LEU A 61 7.30 -11.18 5.00
CA LEU A 61 6.67 -10.28 4.04
C LEU A 61 5.16 -10.55 4.05
N TYR A 62 4.38 -9.63 4.61
CA TYR A 62 2.93 -9.71 4.63
C TYR A 62 2.37 -9.77 3.19
N VAL A 63 2.97 -8.99 2.29
CA VAL A 63 2.67 -9.04 0.85
C VAL A 63 3.88 -8.58 0.05
N MET A 64 4.13 -9.23 -1.07
CA MET A 64 4.94 -8.70 -2.17
C MET A 64 3.97 -8.22 -3.24
N ALA A 65 3.88 -6.91 -3.45
CA ALA A 65 3.07 -6.33 -4.51
C ALA A 65 3.64 -6.74 -5.89
N GLY A 66 2.80 -6.80 -6.91
CA GLY A 66 3.18 -7.31 -8.22
C GLY A 66 2.02 -7.37 -9.20
N ASN A 67 2.31 -7.79 -10.42
CA ASN A 67 1.32 -7.92 -11.47
C ASN A 67 1.25 -9.36 -12.02
N PRO A 68 0.33 -10.20 -11.51
CA PRO A 68 0.18 -11.58 -11.97
C PRO A 68 -0.53 -11.69 -13.34
N ALA A 69 -1.00 -10.58 -13.92
CA ALA A 69 -1.50 -10.56 -15.30
C ALA A 69 -0.37 -10.40 -16.32
N VAL A 70 0.76 -9.80 -15.93
CA VAL A 70 1.91 -9.50 -16.80
C VAL A 70 3.09 -10.44 -16.53
N HIS A 71 3.33 -10.81 -15.29
CA HIS A 71 4.45 -11.64 -14.88
C HIS A 71 4.00 -13.04 -14.40
N SER A 72 4.93 -14.00 -14.47
CA SER A 72 4.77 -15.35 -13.92
C SER A 72 5.89 -15.75 -12.95
N ASP A 73 6.81 -14.83 -12.67
CA ASP A 73 7.93 -14.98 -11.75
C ASP A 73 7.68 -14.19 -10.45
N ALA A 74 8.74 -13.83 -9.71
CA ALA A 74 8.61 -13.07 -8.46
C ALA A 74 7.95 -11.69 -8.62
N TYR A 75 7.88 -11.14 -9.83
CA TYR A 75 7.22 -9.85 -10.11
C TYR A 75 5.70 -9.99 -10.25
N ALA A 76 5.17 -11.23 -10.30
CA ALA A 76 3.73 -11.49 -10.20
C ALA A 76 3.16 -11.14 -8.82
N GLY A 77 4.02 -11.04 -7.79
CA GLY A 77 3.63 -10.80 -6.41
C GLY A 77 3.51 -12.09 -5.59
N SER A 78 3.20 -11.94 -4.29
CA SER A 78 2.97 -13.08 -3.38
C SER A 78 1.59 -13.72 -3.61
N PRO A 79 1.31 -14.92 -3.07
CA PRO A 79 0.06 -15.65 -3.34
C PRO A 79 -1.25 -14.92 -2.98
N ASN A 80 -1.19 -13.88 -2.14
CA ASN A 80 -2.33 -13.03 -1.80
C ASN A 80 -2.56 -11.86 -2.79
N ILE A 81 -1.73 -11.73 -3.83
CA ILE A 81 -1.96 -10.85 -4.99
C ILE A 81 -2.62 -11.63 -6.12
N ASN A 82 -3.65 -11.04 -6.72
CA ASN A 82 -4.38 -11.58 -7.86
C ASN A 82 -4.88 -10.42 -8.76
N GLN A 83 -5.43 -10.74 -9.93
CA GLN A 83 -5.90 -9.75 -10.90
C GLN A 83 -6.99 -8.81 -10.33
N GLY A 84 -7.75 -9.25 -9.33
CA GLY A 84 -8.79 -8.45 -8.69
C GLY A 84 -8.26 -7.42 -7.69
N ASN A 85 -7.08 -7.64 -7.09
CA ASN A 85 -6.55 -6.81 -6.01
C ASN A 85 -5.13 -6.27 -6.23
N MET A 86 -4.48 -6.56 -7.35
CA MET A 86 -3.11 -6.11 -7.61
C MET A 86 -2.95 -4.58 -7.54
N PHE A 87 -1.79 -4.17 -7.05
CA PHE A 87 -1.37 -2.80 -6.84
C PHE A 87 0.16 -2.70 -6.92
N ASN A 88 0.69 -1.49 -6.97
CA ASN A 88 2.11 -1.20 -6.87
C ASN A 88 2.35 -0.07 -5.85
N SER A 89 3.59 0.04 -5.38
CA SER A 89 4.08 1.11 -4.53
C SER A 89 3.19 1.40 -3.31
N PRO A 90 3.02 0.42 -2.40
CA PRO A 90 2.37 0.68 -1.12
C PRO A 90 3.16 1.76 -0.36
N ASP A 91 2.46 2.78 0.13
CA ASP A 91 3.03 3.89 0.88
C ASP A 91 2.31 4.02 2.22
N GLY A 92 1.23 4.82 2.27
CA GLY A 92 0.49 5.10 3.50
C GLY A 92 -0.17 3.86 4.08
N MET A 93 -0.13 3.70 5.40
CA MET A 93 -0.80 2.60 6.08
C MET A 93 -1.38 3.03 7.44
N ALA A 94 -2.51 2.43 7.81
CA ALA A 94 -3.06 2.56 9.15
C ALA A 94 -3.87 1.32 9.53
N PHE A 95 -3.86 0.98 10.83
CA PHE A 95 -4.79 -0.01 11.38
C PHE A 95 -6.05 0.68 11.89
N ASP A 96 -7.20 0.07 11.62
CA ASP A 96 -8.44 0.45 12.29
C ASP A 96 -8.62 -0.29 13.63
N THR A 97 -9.75 -0.03 14.29
CA THR A 97 -10.07 -0.64 15.58
C THR A 97 -10.51 -2.10 15.49
N THR A 98 -10.80 -2.63 14.30
CA THR A 98 -11.16 -4.05 14.09
C THR A 98 -9.92 -4.90 13.76
N GLY A 99 -8.79 -4.26 13.45
CA GLY A 99 -7.51 -4.90 13.16
C GLY A 99 -7.24 -5.06 11.67
N LEU A 100 -8.01 -4.41 10.80
CA LEU A 100 -7.75 -4.38 9.37
C LEU A 100 -6.64 -3.36 9.06
N LEU A 101 -5.76 -3.74 8.15
CA LEU A 101 -4.69 -2.91 7.63
C LEU A 101 -5.18 -2.16 6.39
N TRP A 102 -5.32 -0.85 6.50
CA TRP A 102 -5.61 0.02 5.37
C TRP A 102 -4.28 0.37 4.67
N ILE A 103 -4.21 0.14 3.36
CA ILE A 103 -3.01 0.31 2.53
C ILE A 103 -3.32 1.35 1.47
N GLN A 104 -2.49 2.37 1.33
CA GLN A 104 -2.62 3.45 0.36
C GLN A 104 -1.44 3.39 -0.61
N THR A 105 -1.65 3.71 -1.88
CA THR A 105 -0.59 3.62 -2.91
C THR A 105 -0.18 4.99 -3.44
N ASP A 106 1.12 5.13 -3.68
CA ASP A 106 1.76 6.19 -4.47
C ASP A 106 2.66 5.52 -5.51
N GLY A 107 2.03 5.07 -6.58
CA GLY A 107 2.64 4.24 -7.61
C GLY A 107 2.42 4.77 -9.01
N ASP A 108 2.95 4.01 -9.96
CA ASP A 108 2.74 4.27 -11.37
C ASP A 108 1.27 4.01 -11.74
N ASP A 109 0.63 5.04 -12.30
CA ASP A 109 -0.78 5.07 -12.70
C ASP A 109 -0.97 5.04 -14.23
N SER A 110 0.08 4.72 -14.99
CA SER A 110 0.02 4.63 -16.46
C SER A 110 -0.97 3.57 -16.93
N ASN A 111 -1.16 2.52 -16.12
CA ASN A 111 -1.94 1.34 -16.48
C ASN A 111 -1.44 0.66 -17.77
N GLU A 112 -0.13 0.74 -18.02
CA GLU A 112 0.57 0.18 -19.18
C GLU A 112 1.77 -0.68 -18.71
N GLY A 113 2.31 -1.50 -19.62
CA GLY A 113 3.49 -2.33 -19.35
C GLY A 113 3.34 -3.17 -18.08
N ASP A 114 4.31 -3.06 -17.18
CA ASP A 114 4.38 -3.75 -15.89
C ASP A 114 3.20 -3.39 -14.96
N PHE A 115 2.56 -2.25 -15.17
CA PHE A 115 1.43 -1.76 -14.38
C PHE A 115 0.06 -1.98 -15.06
N ALA A 116 0.04 -2.66 -16.20
CA ALA A 116 -1.18 -2.92 -16.95
C ALA A 116 -2.26 -3.60 -16.10
N GLY A 117 -3.44 -2.99 -16.04
CA GLY A 117 -4.60 -3.44 -15.27
C GLY A 117 -4.66 -2.95 -13.83
N GLN A 118 -3.66 -2.22 -13.32
CA GLN A 118 -3.67 -1.70 -11.95
C GLN A 118 -4.46 -0.39 -11.81
N GLY A 119 -4.56 0.39 -12.90
CA GLY A 119 -5.29 1.66 -12.94
C GLY A 119 -4.63 2.76 -12.11
N ASN A 120 -5.44 3.73 -11.66
CA ASN A 120 -4.97 4.79 -10.78
C ASN A 120 -4.58 4.26 -9.39
N ASN A 121 -3.87 5.08 -8.62
CA ASN A 121 -3.61 4.83 -7.21
C ASN A 121 -4.89 4.55 -6.42
N GLN A 122 -4.74 3.85 -5.31
CA GLN A 122 -5.84 3.17 -4.65
C GLN A 122 -5.64 3.06 -3.15
N MET A 123 -6.73 2.76 -2.46
CA MET A 123 -6.73 2.30 -1.08
C MET A 123 -7.27 0.88 -1.02
N LEU A 124 -6.55 0.00 -0.33
CA LEU A 124 -6.92 -1.39 -0.11
C LEU A 124 -7.11 -1.65 1.38
N ILE A 125 -7.79 -2.75 1.69
CA ILE A 125 -7.96 -3.27 3.04
C ILE A 125 -7.37 -4.67 3.08
N GLY A 126 -6.44 -4.89 4.00
CA GLY A 126 -5.77 -6.15 4.25
C GLY A 126 -6.19 -6.76 5.58
N ASN A 127 -6.50 -8.04 5.60
CA ASN A 127 -6.68 -8.80 6.83
C ASN A 127 -5.32 -9.35 7.30
N ALA A 128 -4.82 -8.81 8.41
CA ALA A 128 -3.53 -9.18 9.00
C ALA A 128 -3.40 -10.68 9.36
N ASP A 129 -4.53 -11.36 9.59
CA ASP A 129 -4.59 -12.77 9.99
C ASP A 129 -4.59 -13.71 8.80
N THR A 130 -5.41 -13.42 7.80
CA THR A 130 -5.61 -14.30 6.65
C THR A 130 -4.70 -13.95 5.47
N GLY A 131 -4.17 -12.73 5.44
CA GLY A 131 -3.43 -12.18 4.30
C GLY A 131 -4.32 -11.74 3.13
N GLU A 132 -5.66 -11.85 3.25
CA GLU A 132 -6.60 -11.38 2.24
C GLU A 132 -6.48 -9.87 2.03
N ILE A 133 -6.51 -9.42 0.78
CA ILE A 133 -6.45 -8.01 0.41
C ILE A 133 -7.57 -7.71 -0.59
N ALA A 134 -8.36 -6.68 -0.32
CA ALA A 134 -9.41 -6.20 -1.21
C ALA A 134 -9.20 -4.71 -1.53
N ARG A 135 -9.36 -4.33 -2.80
CA ARG A 135 -9.38 -2.92 -3.20
C ARG A 135 -10.67 -2.27 -2.69
N PHE A 136 -10.54 -1.14 -2.01
CA PHE A 136 -11.66 -0.41 -1.41
C PHE A 136 -11.99 0.88 -2.16
N LEU A 137 -10.97 1.64 -2.58
CA LEU A 137 -11.13 2.92 -3.26
C LEU A 137 -10.06 3.08 -4.35
N THR A 138 -10.40 3.78 -5.43
CA THR A 138 -9.47 4.23 -6.47
C THR A 138 -9.50 5.75 -6.54
N ALA A 139 -8.33 6.37 -6.64
CA ALA A 139 -8.13 7.81 -6.72
C ALA A 139 -8.51 8.36 -8.11
N PRO A 140 -8.76 9.68 -8.24
CA PRO A 140 -8.80 10.33 -9.55
C PRO A 140 -7.44 10.23 -10.27
N ASN A 141 -7.45 10.48 -11.58
CA ASN A 141 -6.25 10.44 -12.42
C ASN A 141 -5.14 11.35 -11.87
N GLY A 142 -3.90 10.87 -11.87
CA GLY A 142 -2.71 11.63 -11.45
C GLY A 142 -2.60 11.86 -9.95
N ALA A 143 -3.54 11.36 -9.14
CA ALA A 143 -3.47 11.45 -7.69
C ALA A 143 -2.79 10.23 -7.08
N GLU A 144 -2.18 10.41 -5.93
CA GLU A 144 -1.93 9.35 -4.95
C GLU A 144 -3.03 9.34 -3.88
N VAL A 145 -3.17 8.22 -3.17
CA VAL A 145 -3.95 8.16 -1.94
C VAL A 145 -3.00 8.27 -0.76
N THR A 146 -3.21 9.22 0.15
CA THR A 146 -2.34 9.38 1.32
C THR A 146 -3.07 10.04 2.49
N GLY A 147 -2.72 9.63 3.71
CA GLY A 147 -3.36 10.12 4.93
C GLY A 147 -4.73 9.49 5.16
N LEU A 148 -4.93 9.00 6.37
CA LEU A 148 -6.16 8.33 6.78
C LEU A 148 -6.43 8.59 8.26
N CYS A 149 -7.65 9.03 8.58
CA CYS A 149 -8.15 9.03 9.95
C CYS A 149 -9.66 8.75 9.97
N TRP A 150 -10.22 8.54 11.16
CA TRP A 150 -11.64 8.23 11.32
C TRP A 150 -12.33 9.20 12.26
N SER A 151 -13.62 9.41 12.05
CA SER A 151 -14.49 9.99 13.05
C SER A 151 -14.44 9.19 14.35
N ALA A 152 -14.75 9.83 15.48
CA ALA A 152 -14.71 9.19 16.80
C ALA A 152 -15.61 7.94 16.88
N ASP A 153 -16.75 7.96 16.19
CA ASP A 153 -17.72 6.85 16.10
C ASP A 153 -17.43 5.83 14.99
N ARG A 154 -16.32 6.00 14.24
CA ARG A 154 -15.86 5.10 13.17
C ARG A 154 -16.83 4.94 11.99
N ARG A 155 -17.77 5.86 11.82
CA ARG A 155 -18.73 5.87 10.70
C ARG A 155 -18.23 6.63 9.47
N VAL A 156 -17.23 7.48 9.64
CA VAL A 156 -16.62 8.26 8.56
C VAL A 156 -15.12 8.03 8.55
N ALA A 157 -14.57 7.69 7.39
CA ALA A 157 -13.15 7.71 7.12
C ALA A 157 -12.81 8.98 6.34
N PHE A 158 -11.78 9.70 6.77
CA PHE A 158 -11.23 10.86 6.09
C PHE A 158 -9.96 10.44 5.36
N VAL A 159 -9.97 10.55 4.03
CA VAL A 159 -8.90 10.06 3.16
C VAL A 159 -8.33 11.23 2.37
N GLY A 160 -7.01 11.38 2.34
CA GLY A 160 -6.38 12.39 1.50
C GLY A 160 -6.22 11.90 0.05
N ILE A 161 -6.51 12.82 -0.88
CA ILE A 161 -6.25 12.70 -2.30
C ILE A 161 -5.24 13.79 -2.64
N GLN A 162 -3.99 13.41 -2.90
CA GLN A 162 -2.90 14.35 -3.12
C GLN A 162 -2.62 14.53 -4.63
N HIS A 163 -2.30 15.76 -5.02
CA HIS A 163 -1.87 16.19 -6.35
C HIS A 163 -2.69 15.64 -7.53
N PRO A 164 -4.04 15.65 -7.48
CA PRO A 164 -4.84 15.16 -8.58
C PRO A 164 -4.52 15.89 -9.90
N GLY A 165 -4.63 15.17 -11.01
CA GLY A 165 -4.63 15.73 -12.34
C GLY A 165 -6.01 16.28 -12.75
N GLY A 166 -6.06 16.88 -13.94
CA GLY A 166 -7.32 17.31 -14.57
C GLY A 166 -8.04 18.42 -13.79
N SER A 167 -9.32 18.21 -13.49
CA SER A 167 -10.20 19.21 -12.88
C SER A 167 -10.88 18.71 -11.59
N TRP A 168 -10.34 17.68 -10.95
CA TRP A 168 -10.89 17.13 -9.70
C TRP A 168 -10.64 18.09 -8.50
N PRO A 169 -11.58 18.24 -7.54
CA PRO A 169 -12.85 17.51 -7.38
C PRO A 169 -14.04 18.14 -8.10
N ASP A 170 -13.94 19.40 -8.48
CA ASP A 170 -15.10 20.20 -8.88
C ASP A 170 -15.57 19.91 -10.33
N GLY A 171 -14.78 19.17 -11.11
CA GLY A 171 -15.03 18.88 -12.52
C GLY A 171 -14.68 20.03 -13.46
N GLU A 172 -14.32 21.19 -12.92
CA GLU A 172 -14.00 22.41 -13.64
C GLU A 172 -12.80 23.12 -12.98
N GLY A 173 -12.01 23.83 -13.79
CA GLY A 173 -10.86 24.59 -13.29
C GLY A 173 -9.63 23.75 -12.95
N LYS A 174 -8.76 24.29 -12.09
CA LYS A 174 -7.50 23.64 -11.70
C LYS A 174 -7.74 22.55 -10.67
N PRO A 175 -6.98 21.44 -10.71
CA PRO A 175 -7.18 20.37 -9.77
C PRO A 175 -6.68 20.77 -8.38
N ARG A 176 -7.28 20.19 -7.34
CA ARG A 176 -7.03 20.57 -5.94
C ARG A 176 -6.90 19.32 -5.07
N SER A 177 -5.75 19.17 -4.41
CA SER A 177 -5.60 18.20 -3.32
C SER A 177 -6.71 18.44 -2.29
N SER A 178 -7.36 17.36 -1.84
CA SER A 178 -8.50 17.45 -0.94
C SER A 178 -8.53 16.28 0.04
N VAL A 179 -9.18 16.48 1.17
CA VAL A 179 -9.58 15.40 2.08
C VAL A 179 -11.03 15.05 1.76
N ILE A 180 -11.30 13.79 1.43
CA ILE A 180 -12.65 13.29 1.22
C ILE A 180 -13.18 12.62 2.49
N ALA A 181 -14.49 12.69 2.69
CA ALA A 181 -15.19 11.90 3.69
C ALA A 181 -15.84 10.70 2.98
N VAL A 182 -15.56 9.49 3.46
CA VAL A 182 -16.18 8.25 3.02
C VAL A 182 -17.08 7.78 4.14
N TRP A 183 -18.30 7.33 3.83
CA TRP A 183 -19.27 6.78 4.79
C TRP A 183 -20.16 5.74 4.12
N ARG A 184 -20.83 4.91 4.92
CA ARG A 184 -21.82 3.94 4.45
C ARG A 184 -23.22 4.55 4.49
N GLU A 185 -24.03 4.27 3.47
CA GLU A 185 -25.42 4.75 3.40
C GLU A 185 -26.31 4.19 4.51
N ASP A 186 -26.00 2.98 5.01
CA ASP A 186 -26.69 2.36 6.13
C ASP A 186 -26.29 2.93 7.51
N GLY A 187 -25.33 3.86 7.54
CA GLY A 187 -24.84 4.50 8.77
C GLY A 187 -24.03 3.57 9.69
N ALA A 188 -23.67 2.38 9.24
CA ALA A 188 -22.79 1.49 9.99
C ALA A 188 -21.31 1.96 9.92
N THR A 189 -20.46 1.32 10.73
CA THR A 189 -19.03 1.62 10.76
C THR A 189 -18.34 1.21 9.46
N ILE A 190 -17.28 1.93 9.10
CA ILE A 190 -16.42 1.58 7.96
C ILE A 190 -15.35 0.59 8.42
N GLY A 191 -15.05 -0.38 7.55
CA GLY A 191 -14.30 -1.58 7.92
C GLY A 191 -15.20 -2.54 8.70
#